data_AF-A0A7C8AKQ3-F1
#
_entry.id   AF-A0A7C8AKQ3-F1
#
_cell.length_a   1.000
_cell.length_b   1.000
_cell.length_c   1.000
_cell.angle_alpha   90.00
_cell.angle_beta   90.00
_cell.angle_gamma   90.00
#
_symmetry.space_group_name_H-M   'P 1'
#
loop_
_entity.id
_entity.type
_entity.pdbx_description
1 polymer ?
#
loop_
_entity_poly.entity_id
_entity_poly.type
_entity_poly.pdbx_seq_one_letter_code
_entity_poly.pdbx_strand_id
1 'polypeptide(L)' 'MSDGTDTQLIRGARAGNAAAFGRLVEGHYRCVCGLAFTTVGDWDAAEDIAQETFLVAWNNLEKLRVSGA' A
#
# COMPACT_ATOMS: atom_id res chain seq x y z
N MET A 1 -12.95 10.61 -4.93
CA MET A 1 -13.17 9.85 -6.18
C MET A 1 -12.26 8.61 -6.29
N SER A 2 -11.77 8.03 -5.19
CA SER A 2 -10.69 7.02 -5.23
C SER A 2 -11.09 5.63 -4.72
N ASP A 3 -12.19 5.46 -3.99
CA ASP A 3 -12.58 4.15 -3.43
C ASP A 3 -12.93 3.10 -4.49
N GLY A 4 -13.58 3.53 -5.58
CA GLY A 4 -13.89 2.66 -6.71
C GLY A 4 -12.64 2.17 -7.43
N THR A 5 -11.60 3.01 -7.51
CA THR A 5 -10.33 2.71 -8.15
C THR A 5 -9.50 1.77 -7.29
N ASP A 6 -9.36 2.03 -5.99
CA ASP A 6 -8.60 1.16 -5.08
C ASP A 6 -9.24 -0.23 -4.98
N THR A 7 -10.58 -0.31 -4.98
CA THR A 7 -11.29 -1.59 -5.03
C THR A 7 -10.94 -2.39 -6.28
N GLN A 8 -10.91 -1.74 -7.45
CA GLN A 8 -10.55 -2.41 -8.72
C GLN A 8 -9.09 -2.85 -8.72
N LEU A 9 -8.19 -2.02 -8.20
CA LEU A 9 -6.78 -2.35 -8.10
C LEU A 9 -6.52 -3.52 -7.14
N ILE A 10 -7.20 -3.57 -5.99
CA ILE A 10 -7.12 -4.68 -5.03
C ILE A 10 -7.63 -5.98 -5.66
N ARG A 11 -8.76 -5.92 -6.39
CA ARG A 11 -9.28 -7.09 -7.13
C ARG A 11 -8.30 -7.56 -8.19
N GLY A 12 -7.71 -6.64 -8.95
CA GLY A 12 -6.67 -6.96 -9.94
C GLY A 12 -5.46 -7.61 -9.29
N ALA A 13 -4.95 -7.03 -8.21
CA ALA A 13 -3.79 -7.57 -7.48
C ALA A 13 -4.04 -8.99 -6.97
N ARG A 14 -5.23 -9.25 -6.41
CA ARG A 14 -5.66 -10.60 -5.98
C ARG A 14 -5.76 -11.60 -7.14
N ALA A 15 -6.10 -11.14 -8.33
CA ALA A 15 -6.10 -11.97 -9.54
C ALA A 15 -4.71 -12.16 -10.16
N GLY A 16 -3.64 -11.73 -9.48
CA GLY A 16 -2.25 -11.86 -9.95
C GLY A 16 -1.75 -10.67 -10.79
N ASN A 17 -2.52 -9.59 -10.91
CA ASN A 17 -2.06 -8.39 -11.63
C ASN A 17 -1.13 -7.55 -10.74
N ALA A 18 0.18 -7.79 -10.86
CA ALA A 18 1.20 -7.04 -10.12
C ALA A 18 1.18 -5.53 -10.40
N ALA A 19 0.84 -5.10 -11.62
CA ALA A 19 0.74 -3.68 -11.94
C ALA A 19 -0.41 -2.99 -11.18
N ALA A 20 -1.49 -3.73 -10.89
CA ALA A 20 -2.59 -3.19 -10.08
C ALA A 20 -2.14 -2.90 -8.63
N PHE A 21 -1.29 -3.76 -8.07
CA PHE A 21 -0.67 -3.48 -6.77
C PHE A 21 0.35 -2.36 -6.83
N GLY A 22 1.15 -2.28 -7.90
CA GLY A 22 2.06 -1.15 -8.12
C GLY A 22 1.34 0.21 -8.07
N ARG A 23 0.13 0.31 -8.64
CA ARG A 23 -0.71 1.51 -8.55
C ARG A 23 -1.19 1.81 -7.12
N LEU A 24 -1.51 0.79 -6.33
CA LEU A 24 -1.82 0.97 -4.90
C LEU A 24 -0.60 1.50 -4.15
N VAL A 25 0.58 0.91 -4.39
CA VAL A 25 1.83 1.37 -3.78
C VAL A 25 2.08 2.84 -4.15
N GLU A 26 2.06 3.20 -5.42
CA GLU A 26 2.26 4.59 -5.89
C GLU A 26 1.31 5.57 -5.21
N GLY A 27 0.02 5.21 -5.06
CA GLY A 27 -0.98 6.06 -4.42
C GLY A 27 -0.80 6.23 -2.92
N HIS A 28 -0.30 5.20 -2.23
CA HIS A 28 -0.19 5.17 -0.77
C HIS A 28 1.23 5.42 -0.23
N TYR A 29 2.26 5.35 -1.08
CA TYR A 29 3.67 5.40 -0.67
C TYR A 29 3.98 6.62 0.20
N ARG A 30 3.62 7.82 -0.26
CA ARG A 30 3.87 9.07 0.47
C ARG A 30 3.18 9.11 1.83
N CYS A 31 1.97 8.55 1.92
CA CYS A 31 1.21 8.50 3.17
C CYS A 31 1.85 7.54 4.16
N VAL A 32 2.24 6.35 3.70
CA VAL A 32 2.89 5.33 4.54
C VAL A 32 4.28 5.79 5.00
N CYS A 33 5.10 6.36 4.11
CA CYS A 33 6.39 6.94 4.51
C CYS A 33 6.20 8.09 5.51
N GLY A 34 5.22 8.96 5.31
CA GLY A 34 4.92 10.04 6.25
C GLY A 34 4.53 9.51 7.64
N LEU A 35 3.68 8.47 7.69
CA LEU A 35 3.33 7.81 8.94
C LEU A 35 4.54 7.15 9.62
N ALA A 36 5.35 6.41 8.86
CA ALA A 36 6.58 5.79 9.38
C ALA A 36 7.54 6.86 9.92
N PHE A 37 7.72 7.98 9.22
CA PHE A 37 8.55 9.10 9.65
C PHE A 37 8.06 9.70 10.97
N THR A 38 6.75 9.84 11.20
CA THR A 38 6.25 10.32 12.51
C THR A 38 6.61 9.39 13.67
N THR A 39 6.95 8.13 13.38
CA THR A 39 7.34 7.13 14.38
C THR A 39 8.86 7.09 14.59
N VAL A 40 9.65 7.13 13.51
CA VAL A 40 11.11 6.91 13.57
C VAL A 40 11.95 8.18 13.48
N GLY A 41 11.40 9.28 12.98
CA GLY A 41 12.10 10.57 12.85
C GLY A 41 13.23 10.62 11.82
N ASP A 42 13.41 9.55 11.04
CA ASP A 42 14.45 9.37 10.03
C ASP A 42 13.81 8.98 8.69
N TRP A 43 14.20 9.65 7.61
CA TRP A 43 13.57 9.45 6.30
C TRP A 43 13.98 8.15 5.63
N ASP A 44 15.25 7.76 5.72
CA ASP A 44 15.74 6.53 5.12
C ASP A 44 15.09 5.32 5.80
N ALA A 45 15.03 5.31 7.13
CA ALA A 45 14.34 4.29 7.90
C ALA A 45 12.82 4.27 7.63
N ALA A 46 12.20 5.43 7.41
CA ALA A 46 10.78 5.51 7.07
C ALA A 46 10.47 4.90 5.70
N GLU A 47 11.36 5.08 4.71
CA GLU A 47 11.23 4.45 3.40
C GLU A 47 11.37 2.94 3.49
N ASP A 48 12.36 2.44 4.23
CA ASP A 48 12.55 1.00 4.45
C ASP A 48 11.32 0.36 5.09
N ILE A 49 10.76 1.00 6.14
CA ILE A 49 9.54 0.55 6.81
C ILE A 49 8.34 0.54 5.85
N ALA A 50 8.21 1.58 5.02
CA ALA A 50 7.13 1.64 4.04
C ALA A 50 7.23 0.51 3.02
N GLN A 51 8.43 0.26 2.50
CA GLN A 51 8.68 -0.85 1.58
C GLN A 51 8.34 -2.20 2.22
N GLU A 52 8.82 -2.47 3.44
CA GLU A 52 8.50 -3.71 4.17
C GLU A 52 6.98 -3.85 4.41
N THR A 53 6.31 -2.75 4.76
CA THR A 53 4.86 -2.70 4.92
C THR A 53 4.13 -3.13 3.65
N PHE A 54 4.56 -2.65 2.48
CA PHE A 54 3.97 -3.06 1.21
C PHE A 54 4.30 -4.51 0.84
N LEU A 55 5.46 -5.04 1.21
CA LEU A 55 5.78 -6.47 1.03
C LEU A 55 4.88 -7.35 1.91
N VAL A 56 4.65 -6.96 3.16
CA VAL A 56 3.70 -7.64 4.06
C VAL A 56 2.29 -7.57 3.50
N ALA A 57 1.88 -6.41 2.97
CA ALA A 57 0.58 -6.22 2.32
C ALA A 57 0.42 -7.11 1.08
N TRP A 58 1.45 -7.21 0.22
CA TRP A 58 1.46 -8.10 -0.94
C TRP A 58 1.28 -9.57 -0.54
N ASN A 59 2.01 -10.02 0.47
CA ASN A 59 1.91 -11.39 0.99
C ASN A 59 0.55 -11.68 1.67
N ASN A 60 -0.18 -10.65 2.07
CA ASN A 60 -1.49 -10.77 2.73
C ASN A 60 -2.64 -10.18 1.88
N LEU A 61 -2.50 -10.11 0.56
CA LEU A 61 -3.49 -9.52 -0.36
C LEU A 61 -4.91 -10.08 -0.17
N GLU A 62 -5.04 -11.36 0.15
CA GLU A 62 -6.33 -12.02 0.42
C GLU A 62 -7.05 -11.45 1.65
N LYS A 63 -6.30 -10.96 2.65
CA LYS A 63 -6.82 -10.39 3.89
C LYS A 63 -7.01 -8.87 3.81
N LEU A 64 -6.47 -8.24 2.77
CA LEU A 64 -6.46 -6.79 2.61
C LEU A 64 -7.90 -6.28 2.43
N ARG A 65 -8.40 -5.54 3.42
CA ARG A 65 -9.76 -4.98 3.37
C ARG A 65 -9.75 -3.72 2.52
N VAL A 66 -10.74 -3.60 1.65
CA VAL A 66 -11.11 -2.32 1.06
C VAL A 66 -11.77 -1.52 2.18
N SER A 67 -11.05 -0.57 2.78
CA SER A 67 -11.65 0.34 3.76
C SER A 67 -12.21 1.54 3.00
N GLY A 68 -13.50 1.51 2.71
CA GLY A 68 -14.27 2.67 2.30
C GLY A 68 -15.20 3.08 3.44
N ALA A 69 -14.97 4.26 4.00
CA ALA A 69 -15.91 4.96 4.88
C ALA A 69 -15.81 6.46 4.60
#